data_AF-A0AAE1KLF1-F1
#
_entry.id   AF-A0AAE1KLF1-F1
#
_cell.length_a   1.000
_cell.length_b   1.000
_cell.length_c   1.000
_cell.angle_alpha   90.00
_cell.angle_beta   90.00
_cell.angle_gamma   90.00
#
_symmetry.space_group_name_H-M   'P 1'
#
loop_
_entity.id
_entity.type
_entity.pdbx_description
1 polymer ?
#
loop_
_entity_poly.entity_id
_entity_poly.type
_entity_poly.pdbx_seq_one_letter_code
_entity_poly.pdbx_strand_id
1 'polypeptide(L)'
;MSSLYCHESDLRPTDLLHQERKVELTGTQYNTTSDIVTLDPLHPRVPHSLLDHVYFSSYDGSSVYDNREGTGGTTRRRPLRLEAQMFDQVRDEAIKFLTTKFQVTYTRKECSDLRYRNLPTVGMEVDLLCRRSSSPEVDRVTLMLPVRSPHVVFHSRPAAASLPTAASINIVMPLEGRIDTLRLFLENLQQVIKESHLRLGLTVVYFEDGKSEAARTTLQEAASVTPDLVTHFLLLQPQQFSRSRALKEGVEQSNVTAPVVFLCDVDVLFTSTFLHRCLATPVRGKQVFFPMVFSQYNPELVYALHGRRQPHPLQTLSVQDNEGFWRVWGHGMMCVYKSDFLAINGFNPSKTGWGGEDLNFLSKTAARRFKIVRSLDYGLFHHYHPKDCSQAGKGQSWPCAKLRAMSEASSLSFGLWFFRHQYNSSSWGILREKERWEERVREEQENIQYDIGGFSENTRVAMTTLFGLFLLNILLTLHLCLRHLHNAKK
;
A
#
# COMPACT_ATOMS: atom_id res chain seq x y z
N MET A 1 25.34 40.92 16.43
CA MET A 1 23.96 41.41 16.36
C MET A 1 23.71 41.89 14.93
N SER A 2 23.07 41.07 14.11
CA SER A 2 22.53 41.46 12.82
C SER A 2 21.44 40.45 12.45
N SER A 3 20.19 40.89 12.58
CA SER A 3 19.00 40.12 12.25
C SER A 3 18.85 39.99 10.74
N LEU A 4 18.62 38.77 10.25
CA LEU A 4 18.11 38.53 8.91
C LEU A 4 16.69 37.98 9.04
N TYR A 5 15.72 38.87 8.76
CA TYR A 5 14.31 38.57 8.59
C TYR A 5 14.13 37.60 7.40
N CYS A 6 13.43 36.50 7.63
CA CYS A 6 12.92 35.65 6.55
C CYS A 6 11.63 36.26 6.00
N HIS A 7 11.63 36.64 4.72
CA HIS A 7 10.41 36.92 3.98
C HIS A 7 9.77 35.59 3.56
N GLU A 8 8.53 35.38 3.98
CA GLU A 8 7.63 34.39 3.39
C GLU A 8 7.42 34.74 1.91
N SER A 9 7.73 33.78 1.03
CA SER A 9 7.27 33.80 -0.36
C SER A 9 6.45 32.53 -0.60
N ASP A 10 5.15 32.74 -0.79
CA ASP A 10 4.19 31.78 -1.29
C ASP A 10 4.67 31.18 -2.61
N LEU A 11 4.97 29.88 -2.61
CA LEU A 11 5.12 29.11 -3.86
C LEU A 11 4.17 27.92 -3.80
N ARG A 12 2.98 28.13 -4.40
CA ARG A 12 2.03 27.07 -4.74
C ARG A 12 2.61 26.23 -5.90
N PRO A 13 2.50 24.89 -5.86
CA PRO A 13 2.99 24.04 -6.94
C PRO A 13 1.95 23.94 -8.07
N THR A 14 1.99 24.87 -9.03
CA THR A 14 1.19 24.78 -10.28
C THR A 14 2.00 24.92 -11.58
N ASP A 15 3.31 25.14 -11.56
CA ASP A 15 4.03 25.58 -12.77
C ASP A 15 4.96 24.54 -13.43
N LEU A 16 4.61 23.24 -13.40
CA LEU A 16 5.39 22.20 -14.11
C LEU A 16 4.59 21.35 -15.13
N LEU A 17 3.44 21.83 -15.59
CA LEU A 17 2.65 21.14 -16.62
C LEU A 17 2.25 22.08 -17.77
N HIS A 18 3.22 22.53 -18.57
CA HIS A 18 2.92 23.00 -19.92
C HIS A 18 4.10 22.75 -20.86
N GLN A 19 4.02 21.64 -21.61
CA GLN A 19 4.51 21.56 -22.99
C GLN A 19 3.91 20.32 -23.67
N GLU A 20 2.69 20.43 -24.15
CA GLU A 20 2.11 19.47 -25.09
C GLU A 20 2.57 19.84 -26.52
N ARG A 21 3.29 18.92 -27.18
CA ARG A 21 3.35 18.89 -28.64
C ARG A 21 2.44 17.76 -29.12
N LYS A 22 1.41 18.14 -29.90
CA LYS A 22 0.59 17.22 -30.70
C LYS A 22 1.51 16.41 -31.62
N VAL A 23 1.45 15.09 -31.52
CA VAL A 23 1.88 14.17 -32.58
C VAL A 23 0.64 13.37 -32.97
N GLU A 24 0.11 13.66 -34.14
CA GLU A 24 -0.90 12.82 -34.80
C GLU A 24 -0.24 11.51 -35.23
N LEU A 25 -0.72 10.38 -34.69
CA LEU A 25 -0.35 9.05 -35.16
C LEU A 25 -1.50 8.50 -36.01
N THR A 26 -1.24 8.38 -37.31
CA THR A 26 -2.08 7.72 -38.30
C THR A 26 -2.14 6.22 -38.04
N GLY A 27 -3.33 5.65 -38.22
CA GLY A 27 -3.64 4.28 -37.83
C GLY A 27 -3.04 3.20 -38.72
N THR A 28 -2.73 2.07 -38.10
CA THR A 28 -2.55 0.79 -38.78
C THR A 28 -3.43 -0.26 -38.10
N GLN A 29 -4.24 -0.93 -38.92
CA GLN A 29 -5.18 -1.98 -38.53
C GLN A 29 -4.41 -3.25 -38.12
N TYR A 30 -4.73 -3.80 -36.96
CA TYR A 30 -4.30 -5.14 -36.54
C TYR A 30 -5.47 -6.11 -36.70
N ASN A 31 -5.25 -7.16 -37.51
CA ASN A 31 -6.16 -8.28 -37.70
C ASN A 31 -6.27 -9.12 -36.42
N THR A 32 -7.48 -9.23 -35.87
CA THR A 32 -7.82 -10.09 -34.73
C THR A 32 -8.54 -11.33 -35.22
N THR A 33 -7.96 -12.51 -35.03
CA THR A 33 -8.69 -13.78 -35.00
C THR A 33 -8.23 -14.61 -33.80
N SER A 34 -9.23 -15.18 -33.12
CA SER A 34 -9.21 -16.07 -31.94
C SER A 34 -8.72 -15.48 -30.61
N ASP A 35 -9.60 -14.78 -29.91
CA ASP A 35 -10.18 -15.25 -28.64
C ASP A 35 -11.20 -14.22 -28.14
N ILE A 36 -12.47 -14.64 -28.05
CA ILE A 36 -13.59 -13.80 -27.61
C ILE A 36 -13.44 -13.58 -26.10
N VAL A 37 -12.69 -12.54 -25.72
CA VAL A 37 -12.86 -11.90 -24.41
C VAL A 37 -14.26 -11.29 -24.45
N THR A 38 -15.21 -11.87 -23.70
CA THR A 38 -16.51 -11.24 -23.47
C THR A 38 -16.28 -9.84 -22.91
N LEU A 39 -16.46 -8.83 -23.77
CA LEU A 39 -16.53 -7.44 -23.39
C LEU A 39 -17.77 -7.29 -22.51
N ASP A 40 -17.58 -7.29 -21.19
CA ASP A 40 -18.64 -6.93 -20.25
C ASP A 40 -19.08 -5.47 -20.53
N PRO A 41 -20.29 -5.25 -21.06
CA PRO A 41 -20.79 -3.92 -21.40
C PRO A 41 -21.05 -3.06 -20.15
N LEU A 42 -21.02 -3.65 -18.95
CA LEU A 42 -21.25 -2.96 -17.68
C LEU A 42 -19.97 -2.47 -17.00
N HIS A 43 -18.78 -2.72 -17.55
CA HIS A 43 -17.56 -2.16 -16.97
C HIS A 43 -17.57 -0.62 -17.10
N PRO A 44 -17.62 0.12 -15.98
CA PRO A 44 -17.78 1.57 -16.03
C PRO A 44 -16.56 2.19 -16.71
N ARG A 45 -16.80 2.86 -17.85
CA ARG A 45 -15.81 3.68 -18.54
C ARG A 45 -15.68 5.01 -17.79
N VAL A 46 -14.95 4.99 -16.67
CA VAL A 46 -14.58 6.22 -15.97
C VAL A 46 -13.60 6.99 -16.89
N PRO A 47 -13.84 8.26 -17.23
CA PRO A 47 -12.97 9.03 -18.11
C PRO A 47 -11.56 9.12 -17.51
N HIS A 48 -10.60 8.44 -18.13
CA HIS A 48 -9.21 8.40 -17.68
C HIS A 48 -8.54 9.75 -17.91
N SER A 49 -8.46 10.58 -16.87
CA SER A 49 -7.52 11.69 -16.86
C SER A 49 -6.20 11.21 -16.24
N LEU A 50 -5.07 11.73 -16.73
CA LEU A 50 -3.76 11.58 -16.05
C LEU A 50 -3.80 12.10 -14.60
N LEU A 51 -4.87 12.80 -14.21
CA LEU A 51 -5.16 13.36 -12.89
C LEU A 51 -6.14 12.51 -12.04
N ASP A 52 -6.50 11.29 -12.44
CA ASP A 52 -7.29 10.34 -11.62
C ASP A 52 -6.46 9.73 -10.47
N HIS A 53 -5.66 10.57 -9.81
CA HIS A 53 -4.75 10.24 -8.71
C HIS A 53 -5.46 10.12 -7.35
N VAL A 54 -6.78 9.95 -7.29
CA VAL A 54 -7.44 9.57 -6.03
C VAL A 54 -7.11 8.11 -5.76
N TYR A 55 -6.06 7.90 -4.96
CA TYR A 55 -5.65 6.59 -4.50
C TYR A 55 -6.67 6.02 -3.52
N PHE A 56 -6.69 4.69 -3.46
CA PHE A 56 -7.54 3.97 -2.53
C PHE A 56 -6.94 4.02 -1.12
N SER A 57 -7.82 4.31 -0.16
CA SER A 57 -7.60 3.98 1.25
C SER A 57 -7.96 2.51 1.48
N SER A 58 -7.46 1.90 2.54
CA SER A 58 -7.65 0.48 2.83
C SER A 58 -8.25 0.25 4.21
N TYR A 59 -8.95 -0.87 4.39
CA TYR A 59 -9.46 -1.32 5.67
C TYR A 59 -9.33 -2.85 5.75
N ASP A 60 -8.78 -3.35 6.86
CA ASP A 60 -8.46 -4.76 7.03
C ASP A 60 -9.53 -5.57 7.79
N GLY A 61 -10.65 -4.93 8.14
CA GLY A 61 -11.67 -5.48 9.05
C GLY A 61 -11.61 -4.91 10.47
N SER A 62 -10.56 -4.18 10.80
CA SER A 62 -10.35 -3.59 12.13
C SER A 62 -9.92 -2.12 12.06
N SER A 63 -9.06 -1.79 11.12
CA SER A 63 -8.29 -0.55 11.05
C SER A 63 -8.38 0.02 9.65
N VAL A 64 -8.57 1.34 9.56
CA VAL A 64 -8.47 2.11 8.32
C VAL A 64 -7.04 2.59 8.16
N TYR A 65 -6.53 2.46 6.94
CA TYR A 65 -5.27 2.98 6.47
C TYR A 65 -5.59 4.03 5.41
N ASP A 66 -5.38 5.29 5.76
CA ASP A 66 -5.52 6.41 4.84
C ASP A 66 -4.31 7.35 4.97
N ASN A 67 -4.18 8.26 4.01
CA ASN A 67 -3.11 9.28 4.02
C ASN A 67 -3.74 10.66 3.84
N ARG A 68 -4.81 10.94 4.60
CA ARG A 68 -5.65 12.13 4.47
C ARG A 68 -4.89 13.46 4.52
N GLU A 69 -3.71 13.49 5.14
CA GLU A 69 -2.99 14.73 5.42
C GLU A 69 -1.64 14.85 4.71
N GLY A 70 -1.36 13.99 3.73
CA GLY A 70 -0.15 14.08 2.89
C GLY A 70 1.17 13.78 3.61
N THR A 71 1.29 14.05 4.91
CA THR A 71 2.38 13.71 5.85
C THR A 71 1.98 14.01 7.33
N GLY A 72 0.68 14.16 7.66
CA GLY A 72 0.25 14.95 8.83
C GLY A 72 -0.30 14.27 10.10
N GLY A 73 -0.56 12.95 10.17
CA GLY A 73 -1.21 12.50 11.42
C GLY A 73 -1.36 11.02 11.74
N THR A 74 -1.94 10.19 10.88
CA THR A 74 -2.18 8.76 11.23
C THR A 74 -2.08 7.89 9.99
N THR A 75 -1.24 6.87 10.04
CA THR A 75 -1.08 5.83 9.01
C THR A 75 -2.05 4.67 9.22
N ARG A 76 -2.51 4.50 10.47
CA ARG A 76 -3.49 3.51 10.90
C ARG A 76 -4.42 4.13 11.94
N ARG A 77 -5.74 3.94 11.79
CA ARG A 77 -6.74 4.39 12.76
C ARG A 77 -7.93 3.45 12.84
N ARG A 78 -8.74 3.53 13.90
CA ARG A 78 -10.06 2.87 13.91
C ARG A 78 -11.00 3.54 12.90
N PRO A 79 -11.92 2.80 12.27
CA PRO A 79 -12.95 3.38 11.42
C PRO A 79 -13.85 4.31 12.25
N LEU A 80 -14.29 5.41 11.67
CA LEU A 80 -15.35 6.21 12.27
C LEU A 80 -16.66 5.42 12.26
N ARG A 81 -17.59 5.73 13.18
CA ARG A 81 -18.86 4.99 13.30
C ARG A 81 -19.62 4.85 11.97
N LEU A 82 -19.70 5.93 11.20
CA LEU A 82 -20.39 5.93 9.89
C LEU A 82 -19.60 5.13 8.84
N GLU A 83 -18.27 5.17 8.87
CA GLU A 83 -17.42 4.35 7.98
C GLU A 83 -17.59 2.86 8.29
N ALA A 84 -17.60 2.48 9.57
CA ALA A 84 -17.81 1.10 9.98
C ALA A 84 -19.16 0.54 9.51
N GLN A 85 -20.24 1.32 9.69
CA GLN A 85 -21.57 0.95 9.20
C GLN A 85 -21.61 0.78 7.68
N MET A 86 -20.95 1.68 6.96
CA MET A 86 -20.82 1.62 5.51
C MET A 86 -20.02 0.37 5.08
N PHE A 87 -18.91 0.06 5.74
CA PHE A 87 -18.14 -1.16 5.46
C PHE A 87 -18.94 -2.43 5.72
N ASP A 88 -19.78 -2.47 6.76
CA ASP A 88 -20.72 -3.57 7.00
C ASP A 88 -21.72 -3.72 5.84
N GLN A 89 -22.35 -2.64 5.41
CA GLN A 89 -23.31 -2.66 4.29
C GLN A 89 -22.69 -3.16 3.00
N VAL A 90 -21.48 -2.72 2.68
CA VAL A 90 -20.76 -3.15 1.48
C VAL A 90 -20.41 -4.63 1.54
N ARG A 91 -19.95 -5.11 2.70
CA ARG A 91 -19.65 -6.53 2.90
C ARG A 91 -20.90 -7.39 2.76
N ASP A 92 -22.01 -6.98 3.37
CA ASP A 92 -23.26 -7.73 3.31
C ASP A 92 -23.78 -7.84 1.87
N GLU A 93 -23.73 -6.76 1.09
CA GLU A 93 -24.15 -6.80 -0.32
C GLU A 93 -23.22 -7.68 -1.19
N ALA A 94 -21.90 -7.62 -0.96
CA ALA A 94 -20.96 -8.48 -1.65
C ALA A 94 -21.16 -9.96 -1.30
N ILE A 95 -21.37 -10.29 -0.02
CA ILE A 95 -21.65 -11.65 0.45
C ILE A 95 -22.94 -12.15 -0.17
N LYS A 96 -24.00 -11.34 -0.18
CA LYS A 96 -25.28 -11.67 -0.82
C LYS A 96 -25.10 -11.97 -2.30
N PHE A 97 -24.36 -11.14 -3.03
CA PHE A 97 -24.04 -11.35 -4.44
C PHE A 97 -23.30 -12.68 -4.66
N LEU A 98 -22.22 -12.92 -3.92
CA LEU A 98 -21.42 -14.15 -4.05
C LEU A 98 -22.21 -15.40 -3.66
N THR A 99 -23.00 -15.32 -2.60
CA THR A 99 -23.86 -16.43 -2.14
C THR A 99 -24.91 -16.78 -3.17
N THR A 100 -25.52 -15.77 -3.80
CA THR A 100 -26.48 -15.98 -4.89
C THR A 100 -25.81 -16.61 -6.11
N LYS A 101 -24.62 -16.14 -6.47
CA LYS A 101 -23.89 -16.59 -7.67
C LYS A 101 -23.33 -18.01 -7.55
N PHE A 102 -22.81 -18.38 -6.38
CA PHE A 102 -22.07 -19.63 -6.18
C PHE A 102 -22.77 -20.62 -5.27
N GLN A 103 -23.92 -20.27 -4.69
CA GLN A 103 -24.66 -21.10 -3.73
C GLN A 103 -23.81 -21.54 -2.52
N VAL A 104 -22.83 -20.71 -2.14
CA VAL A 104 -21.96 -20.92 -0.97
C VAL A 104 -21.98 -19.68 -0.09
N THR A 105 -21.98 -19.86 1.23
CA THR A 105 -22.04 -18.74 2.17
C THR A 105 -20.64 -18.23 2.49
N TYR A 106 -20.49 -16.91 2.57
CA TYR A 106 -19.29 -16.22 3.03
C TYR A 106 -19.57 -15.52 4.36
N THR A 107 -18.59 -15.47 5.25
CA THR A 107 -18.67 -14.69 6.49
C THR A 107 -18.12 -13.27 6.29
N ARG A 108 -18.51 -12.32 7.17
CA ARG A 108 -17.94 -10.96 7.16
C ARG A 108 -16.43 -10.91 7.38
N LYS A 109 -15.88 -11.91 8.08
CA LYS A 109 -14.43 -12.03 8.31
C LYS A 109 -13.69 -12.48 7.05
N GLU A 110 -14.30 -13.37 6.27
CA GLU A 110 -13.75 -13.82 4.98
C GLU A 110 -13.75 -12.71 3.93
N CYS A 111 -14.59 -11.69 4.10
CA CYS A 111 -14.69 -10.50 3.28
C CYS A 111 -14.25 -9.24 4.04
N SER A 112 -13.08 -9.25 4.70
CA SER A 112 -12.63 -8.13 5.53
C SER A 112 -11.64 -7.17 4.85
N ASP A 113 -10.95 -7.63 3.81
CA ASP A 113 -9.96 -6.84 3.07
C ASP A 113 -10.66 -5.98 2.02
N LEU A 114 -10.78 -4.69 2.30
CA LEU A 114 -11.42 -3.73 1.40
C LEU A 114 -10.52 -2.54 1.16
N ARG A 115 -10.67 -1.95 -0.03
CA ARG A 115 -10.11 -0.66 -0.37
C ARG A 115 -11.19 0.23 -0.97
N TYR A 116 -11.12 1.52 -0.72
CA TYR A 116 -12.15 2.46 -1.14
C TYR A 116 -11.59 3.80 -1.56
N ARG A 117 -12.31 4.50 -2.45
CA ARG A 117 -12.01 5.88 -2.83
C ARG A 117 -13.28 6.65 -3.15
N ASN A 118 -13.24 7.96 -2.91
CA ASN A 118 -14.32 8.87 -3.27
C ASN A 118 -14.09 9.43 -4.68
N LEU A 119 -15.06 9.24 -5.56
CA LEU A 119 -15.10 9.79 -6.90
C LEU A 119 -16.08 10.97 -6.91
N PRO A 120 -15.62 12.21 -7.19
CA PRO A 120 -16.43 13.42 -7.03
C PRO A 120 -17.81 13.40 -7.70
N THR A 121 -17.94 12.71 -8.85
CA THR A 121 -19.16 12.72 -9.67
C THR A 121 -20.01 11.45 -9.56
N VAL A 122 -19.48 10.39 -8.95
CA VAL A 122 -20.13 9.05 -8.98
C VAL A 122 -20.45 8.53 -7.58
N GLY A 123 -19.80 9.06 -6.54
CA GLY A 123 -19.89 8.55 -5.17
C GLY A 123 -18.65 7.74 -4.81
N MET A 124 -18.81 6.67 -4.03
CA MET A 124 -17.66 5.91 -3.55
C MET A 124 -17.51 4.59 -4.31
N GLU A 125 -16.29 4.31 -4.75
CA GLU A 125 -15.90 3.00 -5.29
C GLU A 125 -15.26 2.19 -4.17
N VAL A 126 -15.73 0.95 -3.98
CA VAL A 126 -15.17 0.01 -3.01
C VAL A 126 -14.79 -1.28 -3.73
N ASP A 127 -13.56 -1.72 -3.54
CA ASP A 127 -13.03 -3.00 -3.98
C ASP A 127 -12.86 -3.90 -2.75
N LEU A 128 -13.54 -5.04 -2.75
CA LEU A 128 -13.55 -6.01 -1.66
C LEU A 128 -12.91 -7.32 -2.12
N LEU A 129 -12.03 -7.90 -1.30
CA LEU A 129 -11.56 -9.26 -1.46
C LEU A 129 -12.23 -10.17 -0.43
N CYS A 130 -12.87 -11.21 -0.95
CA CYS A 130 -13.50 -12.28 -0.19
C CYS A 130 -12.72 -13.57 -0.40
N ARG A 131 -12.23 -14.17 0.68
CA ARG A 131 -11.49 -15.44 0.64
C ARG A 131 -12.09 -16.40 1.64
N ARG A 132 -12.58 -17.54 1.15
CA ARG A 132 -13.14 -18.58 2.01
C ARG A 132 -12.03 -19.30 2.75
N SER A 133 -12.28 -19.64 4.01
CA SER A 133 -11.35 -20.42 4.82
C SER A 133 -11.16 -21.84 4.26
N SER A 134 -12.13 -22.32 3.49
CA SER A 134 -12.17 -23.66 2.89
C SER A 134 -11.67 -23.72 1.43
N SER A 135 -11.23 -22.60 0.84
CA SER A 135 -10.80 -22.56 -0.56
C SER A 135 -9.60 -21.62 -0.74
N PRO A 136 -8.62 -21.97 -1.59
CA PRO A 136 -7.54 -21.06 -1.97
C PRO A 136 -8.03 -19.95 -2.93
N GLU A 137 -9.25 -20.05 -3.45
CA GLU A 137 -9.82 -19.06 -4.37
C GLU A 137 -10.12 -17.73 -3.65
N VAL A 138 -9.85 -16.64 -4.35
CA VAL A 138 -10.15 -15.27 -3.91
C VAL A 138 -11.17 -14.66 -4.85
N ASP A 139 -12.28 -14.17 -4.31
CA ASP A 139 -13.27 -13.42 -5.07
C ASP A 139 -13.03 -11.93 -4.86
N ARG A 140 -12.79 -11.21 -5.95
CA ARG A 140 -12.78 -9.74 -5.94
C ARG A 140 -14.14 -9.23 -6.38
N VAL A 141 -14.74 -8.38 -5.58
CA VAL A 141 -16.03 -7.72 -5.86
C VAL A 141 -15.83 -6.21 -5.79
N THR A 142 -16.13 -5.50 -6.88
CA THR A 142 -16.16 -4.04 -6.89
C THR A 142 -17.61 -3.58 -6.76
N LEU A 143 -17.85 -2.68 -5.82
CA LEU A 143 -19.14 -2.07 -5.56
C LEU A 143 -19.06 -0.56 -5.75
N MET A 144 -20.14 0.01 -6.28
CA MET A 144 -20.34 1.45 -6.30
C MET A 144 -21.42 1.82 -5.29
N LEU A 145 -21.13 2.85 -4.50
CA LEU A 145 -22.05 3.42 -3.51
C LEU A 145 -22.49 4.80 -4.01
N PRO A 146 -23.55 4.86 -4.84
CA PRO A 146 -24.29 6.09 -5.03
C PRO A 146 -25.02 6.44 -3.73
N VAL A 147 -25.59 7.65 -3.65
CA VAL A 147 -26.28 8.23 -2.47
C VAL A 147 -27.32 7.30 -1.78
N ARG A 148 -27.75 6.20 -2.42
CA ARG A 148 -28.71 5.22 -1.86
C ARG A 148 -28.05 3.96 -1.30
N SER A 149 -27.69 2.99 -2.15
CA SER A 149 -27.29 1.65 -1.72
C SER A 149 -26.14 1.11 -2.56
N PRO A 150 -25.19 0.35 -1.94
CA PRO A 150 -24.13 -0.31 -2.68
C PRO A 150 -24.73 -1.26 -3.73
N HIS A 151 -24.12 -1.30 -4.90
CA HIS A 151 -24.42 -2.32 -5.90
C HIS A 151 -23.12 -2.80 -6.54
N VAL A 152 -23.08 -4.09 -6.87
CA VAL A 152 -21.93 -4.72 -7.51
C VAL A 152 -21.84 -4.24 -8.96
N VAL A 153 -20.67 -3.73 -9.35
CA VAL A 153 -20.37 -3.29 -10.72
C VAL A 153 -19.35 -4.18 -11.42
N PHE A 154 -18.60 -4.97 -10.66
CA PHE A 154 -17.63 -5.90 -11.21
C PHE A 154 -17.37 -7.05 -10.24
N HIS A 155 -17.18 -8.25 -10.78
CA HIS A 155 -16.69 -9.40 -10.05
C HIS A 155 -15.64 -10.12 -10.88
N SER A 156 -14.57 -10.52 -10.24
CA SER A 156 -13.57 -11.41 -10.83
C SER A 156 -13.10 -12.42 -9.80
N ARG A 157 -12.99 -13.66 -10.22
CA ARG A 157 -12.22 -14.68 -9.53
C ARG A 157 -10.92 -14.87 -10.32
N PRO A 158 -9.76 -14.44 -9.82
CA PRO A 158 -8.50 -14.66 -10.50
C PRO A 158 -8.32 -16.17 -10.62
N ALA A 159 -8.05 -16.66 -11.83
CA ALA A 159 -7.64 -18.03 -11.98
C ALA A 159 -6.32 -18.20 -11.22
N ALA A 160 -6.35 -18.89 -10.07
CA ALA A 160 -5.16 -19.58 -9.59
C ALA A 160 -4.63 -20.42 -10.76
N ALA A 161 -3.31 -20.51 -10.90
CA ALA A 161 -2.70 -21.03 -12.12
C ALA A 161 -3.41 -22.31 -12.61
N SER A 162 -4.00 -22.26 -13.80
CA SER A 162 -4.86 -23.33 -14.34
C SER A 162 -4.08 -24.61 -14.65
N LEU A 163 -2.75 -24.53 -14.62
CA LEU A 163 -1.82 -25.63 -14.77
C LEU A 163 -1.26 -26.01 -13.38
N PRO A 164 -1.25 -27.29 -13.00
CA PRO A 164 -0.72 -27.75 -11.71
C PRO A 164 0.74 -27.33 -11.43
N THR A 165 1.52 -27.09 -12.49
CA THR A 165 2.95 -26.73 -12.40
C THR A 165 3.21 -25.22 -12.42
N ALA A 166 2.23 -24.40 -12.81
CA ALA A 166 2.42 -22.96 -12.97
C ALA A 166 2.28 -22.21 -11.63
N ALA A 167 3.08 -21.18 -11.45
CA ALA A 167 2.97 -20.29 -10.32
C ALA A 167 1.82 -19.30 -10.51
N SER A 168 1.21 -18.87 -9.41
CA SER A 168 0.15 -17.85 -9.45
C SER A 168 0.72 -16.44 -9.71
N ILE A 169 1.89 -16.16 -9.11
CA ILE A 169 2.62 -14.91 -9.26
C ILE A 169 4.09 -15.26 -9.48
N ASN A 170 4.76 -14.63 -10.44
CA ASN A 170 6.22 -14.63 -10.53
C ASN A 170 6.76 -13.31 -9.97
N ILE A 171 7.46 -13.38 -8.87
CA ILE A 171 8.17 -12.24 -8.28
C ILE A 171 9.46 -12.05 -9.05
N VAL A 172 9.66 -10.88 -9.66
CA VAL A 172 10.87 -10.54 -10.41
C VAL A 172 11.65 -9.51 -9.61
N MET A 173 12.85 -9.89 -9.19
CA MET A 173 13.68 -9.10 -8.29
C MET A 173 15.09 -8.89 -8.86
N PRO A 174 15.54 -7.64 -9.02
CA PRO A 174 16.92 -7.33 -9.35
C PRO A 174 17.79 -7.44 -8.10
N LEU A 175 19.00 -7.99 -8.26
CA LEU A 175 19.95 -8.16 -7.15
C LEU A 175 21.38 -7.87 -7.59
N GLU A 176 22.12 -7.16 -6.75
CA GLU A 176 23.57 -6.97 -6.83
C GLU A 176 24.08 -6.98 -5.39
N GLY A 177 24.93 -7.94 -5.05
CA GLY A 177 25.32 -8.21 -3.68
C GLY A 177 24.12 -8.49 -2.76
N ARG A 178 24.11 -7.86 -1.57
CA ARG A 178 23.01 -7.89 -0.58
C ARG A 178 22.46 -9.29 -0.22
N ILE A 179 23.33 -10.29 -0.16
CA ILE A 179 22.93 -11.69 0.13
C ILE A 179 22.20 -11.83 1.47
N ASP A 180 22.58 -11.08 2.49
CA ASP A 180 21.86 -11.10 3.78
C ASP A 180 20.43 -10.54 3.67
N THR A 181 20.23 -9.53 2.83
CA THR A 181 18.87 -9.03 2.54
C THR A 181 18.07 -10.07 1.73
N LEU A 182 18.72 -10.79 0.80
CA LEU A 182 18.09 -11.91 0.09
C LEU A 182 17.66 -13.02 1.06
N ARG A 183 18.46 -13.36 2.07
CA ARG A 183 18.09 -14.35 3.09
C ARG A 183 16.82 -13.93 3.84
N LEU A 184 16.78 -12.70 4.34
CA LEU A 184 15.60 -12.16 5.02
C LEU A 184 14.36 -12.17 4.11
N PHE A 185 14.52 -11.81 2.84
CA PHE A 185 13.45 -11.89 1.85
C PHE A 185 12.93 -13.33 1.68
N LEU A 186 13.84 -14.31 1.57
CA LEU A 186 13.47 -15.71 1.41
C LEU A 186 12.78 -16.27 2.65
N GLU A 187 13.22 -15.90 3.85
CA GLU A 187 12.54 -16.24 5.11
C GLU A 187 11.10 -15.70 5.13
N ASN A 188 10.90 -14.43 4.72
CA ASN A 188 9.58 -13.86 4.57
C ASN A 188 8.72 -14.63 3.54
N LEU A 189 9.28 -14.89 2.35
CA LEU A 189 8.59 -15.60 1.28
C LEU A 189 8.15 -17.00 1.71
N GLN A 190 9.01 -17.73 2.43
CA GLN A 190 8.70 -19.07 2.95
C GLN A 190 7.54 -19.05 3.94
N GLN A 191 7.50 -18.07 4.86
CA GLN A 191 6.38 -17.89 5.77
C GLN A 191 5.09 -17.57 5.01
N VAL A 192 5.17 -16.65 4.05
CA VAL A 192 4.02 -16.21 3.26
C VAL A 192 3.44 -17.32 2.37
N ILE A 193 4.29 -18.18 1.79
CA ILE A 193 3.83 -19.34 1.01
C ILE A 193 3.00 -20.28 1.89
N LYS A 194 3.48 -20.57 3.11
CA LYS A 194 2.76 -21.43 4.07
C LYS A 194 1.40 -20.86 4.45
N GLU A 195 1.31 -19.54 4.63
CA GLU A 195 0.07 -18.84 5.01
C GLU A 195 -0.92 -18.65 3.85
N SER A 196 -0.42 -18.41 2.64
CA SER A 196 -1.25 -18.08 1.47
C SER A 196 -1.77 -19.29 0.71
N HIS A 197 -1.12 -20.45 0.85
CA HIS A 197 -1.36 -21.65 0.04
C HIS A 197 -1.24 -21.40 -1.47
N LEU A 198 -0.47 -20.37 -1.87
CA LEU A 198 -0.18 -20.06 -3.26
C LEU A 198 1.15 -20.70 -3.67
N ARG A 199 1.16 -21.32 -4.86
CA ARG A 199 2.39 -21.63 -5.57
C ARG A 199 2.98 -20.35 -6.15
N LEU A 200 4.20 -20.01 -5.76
CA LEU A 200 4.86 -18.75 -6.13
C LEU A 200 6.12 -18.99 -6.94
N GLY A 201 6.37 -18.05 -7.84
CA GLY A 201 7.58 -17.95 -8.62
C GLY A 201 8.51 -16.90 -8.06
N LEU A 202 9.81 -17.13 -8.10
CA LEU A 202 10.83 -16.12 -7.80
C LEU A 202 11.91 -16.14 -8.88
N THR A 203 11.94 -15.09 -9.69
CA THR A 203 13.00 -14.80 -10.64
C THR A 203 13.97 -13.79 -10.02
N VAL A 204 15.16 -14.26 -9.64
CA VAL A 204 16.27 -13.40 -9.21
C VAL A 204 17.09 -13.04 -10.44
N VAL A 205 17.19 -11.74 -10.73
CA VAL A 205 17.99 -11.19 -11.83
C VAL A 205 19.25 -10.59 -11.22
N TYR A 206 20.34 -11.34 -11.30
CA TYR A 206 21.59 -11.04 -10.60
C TYR A 206 22.57 -10.29 -11.50
N PHE A 207 23.08 -9.16 -11.05
CA PHE A 207 24.24 -8.50 -11.66
C PHE A 207 25.51 -9.10 -11.08
N GLU A 208 26.36 -9.65 -11.95
CA GLU A 208 27.62 -10.27 -11.53
C GLU A 208 28.53 -9.29 -10.77
N ASP A 209 28.92 -9.68 -9.56
CA ASP A 209 29.74 -8.92 -8.61
C ASP A 209 30.81 -9.80 -7.92
N GLY A 210 31.04 -11.01 -8.42
CA GLY A 210 31.91 -12.03 -7.84
C GLY A 210 31.25 -12.90 -6.76
N LYS A 211 29.98 -12.66 -6.42
CA LYS A 211 29.24 -13.38 -5.37
C LYS A 211 27.99 -14.10 -5.89
N SER A 212 27.86 -14.25 -7.22
CA SER A 212 26.71 -14.89 -7.86
C SER A 212 26.47 -16.32 -7.37
N GLU A 213 27.53 -17.09 -7.10
CA GLU A 213 27.40 -18.46 -6.57
C GLU A 213 26.77 -18.49 -5.17
N ALA A 214 27.20 -17.60 -4.27
CA ALA A 214 26.61 -17.53 -2.93
C ALA A 214 25.13 -17.12 -2.95
N ALA A 215 24.74 -16.23 -3.86
CA ALA A 215 23.34 -15.87 -4.07
C ALA A 215 22.54 -17.06 -4.66
N ARG A 216 23.12 -17.80 -5.61
CA ARG A 216 22.51 -18.99 -6.21
C ARG A 216 22.29 -20.10 -5.18
N THR A 217 23.29 -20.40 -4.36
CA THR A 217 23.18 -21.39 -3.27
C THR A 217 22.08 -20.99 -2.29
N THR A 218 22.06 -19.72 -1.86
CA THR A 218 21.03 -19.20 -0.95
C THR A 218 19.62 -19.38 -1.52
N LEU A 219 19.43 -19.14 -2.82
CA LEU A 219 18.15 -19.35 -3.51
C LEU A 219 17.78 -20.83 -3.63
N GLN A 220 18.75 -21.70 -3.92
CA GLN A 220 18.56 -23.15 -4.05
C GLN A 220 18.19 -23.78 -2.71
N GLU A 221 18.85 -23.40 -1.62
CA GLU A 221 18.53 -23.84 -0.26
C GLU A 221 17.07 -23.51 0.09
N ALA A 222 16.65 -22.27 -0.16
CA ALA A 222 15.28 -21.85 0.12
C ALA A 222 14.23 -22.61 -0.72
N ALA A 223 14.53 -22.87 -1.99
CA ALA A 223 13.67 -23.66 -2.87
C ALA A 223 13.59 -25.14 -2.44
N SER A 224 14.69 -25.72 -1.96
CA SER A 224 14.75 -27.13 -1.57
C SER A 224 13.81 -27.49 -0.41
N VAL A 225 13.56 -26.52 0.49
CA VAL A 225 12.69 -26.69 1.66
C VAL A 225 11.27 -26.13 1.44
N THR A 226 10.96 -25.62 0.24
CA THR A 226 9.69 -24.95 -0.07
C THR A 226 9.10 -25.47 -1.38
N PRO A 227 8.32 -26.56 -1.36
CA PRO A 227 7.83 -27.23 -2.58
C PRO A 227 6.99 -26.34 -3.52
N ASP A 228 6.33 -25.33 -2.96
CA ASP A 228 5.48 -24.37 -3.66
C ASP A 228 6.25 -23.14 -4.18
N LEU A 229 7.58 -23.13 -4.04
CA LEU A 229 8.45 -22.10 -4.59
C LEU A 229 9.15 -22.60 -5.87
N VAL A 230 8.88 -21.94 -6.99
CA VAL A 230 9.58 -22.17 -8.26
C VAL A 230 10.57 -21.04 -8.48
N THR A 231 11.86 -21.35 -8.61
CA THR A 231 12.90 -20.32 -8.74
C THR A 231 13.54 -20.29 -10.13
N HIS A 232 13.94 -19.09 -10.54
CA HIS A 232 14.80 -18.86 -11.70
C HIS A 232 15.90 -17.89 -11.32
N PHE A 233 17.15 -18.23 -11.65
CA PHE A 233 18.30 -17.35 -11.43
C PHE A 233 18.85 -16.92 -12.79
N LEU A 234 18.62 -15.66 -13.14
CA LEU A 234 19.09 -15.04 -14.36
C LEU A 234 20.35 -14.23 -14.06
N LEU A 235 21.50 -14.67 -14.57
CA LEU A 235 22.76 -13.95 -14.41
C LEU A 235 22.95 -12.96 -15.56
N LEU A 236 23.12 -11.67 -15.22
CA LEU A 236 23.46 -10.62 -16.17
C LEU A 236 24.96 -10.37 -16.19
N GLN A 237 25.47 -10.03 -17.38
CA GLN A 237 26.89 -9.71 -17.58
C GLN A 237 27.34 -8.54 -16.70
N PRO A 238 28.62 -8.53 -16.25
CA PRO A 238 29.17 -7.46 -15.41
C PRO A 238 29.06 -6.11 -16.09
N GLN A 239 28.14 -5.28 -15.61
CA GLN A 239 27.88 -3.92 -16.08
C GLN A 239 27.32 -3.12 -14.91
N GLN A 240 27.31 -1.79 -15.04
CA GLN A 240 26.67 -0.93 -14.06
C GLN A 240 25.23 -1.38 -13.79
N PHE A 241 24.87 -1.50 -12.52
CA PHE A 241 23.53 -1.85 -12.10
C PHE A 241 22.46 -0.98 -12.77
N SER A 242 21.40 -1.63 -13.25
CA SER A 242 20.21 -0.98 -13.78
C SER A 242 18.97 -1.76 -13.36
N ARG A 243 18.19 -1.17 -12.44
CA ARG A 243 16.91 -1.75 -12.02
C ARG A 243 15.98 -1.96 -13.21
N SER A 244 15.89 -0.95 -14.07
CA SER A 244 15.03 -0.93 -15.26
C SER A 244 15.33 -2.11 -16.20
N ARG A 245 16.63 -2.32 -16.50
CA ARG A 245 17.07 -3.42 -17.35
C ARG A 245 16.76 -4.77 -16.71
N ALA A 246 17.17 -4.98 -15.47
CA ALA A 246 16.99 -6.27 -14.81
C ALA A 246 15.53 -6.66 -14.66
N LEU A 247 14.64 -5.74 -14.31
CA LEU A 247 13.22 -6.04 -14.24
C LEU A 247 12.63 -6.38 -15.62
N LYS A 248 13.01 -5.66 -16.68
CA LYS A 248 12.57 -5.98 -18.05
C LYS A 248 13.04 -7.36 -18.47
N GLU A 249 14.35 -7.62 -18.36
CA GLU A 249 14.95 -8.90 -18.75
C GLU A 249 14.41 -10.05 -17.91
N GLY A 250 14.20 -9.85 -16.61
CA GLY A 250 13.60 -10.84 -15.73
C GLY A 250 12.19 -11.22 -16.16
N VAL A 251 11.35 -10.28 -16.58
CA VAL A 251 10.01 -10.60 -17.09
C VAL A 251 10.07 -11.32 -18.44
N GLU A 252 10.96 -10.88 -19.33
CA GLU A 252 11.10 -11.40 -20.70
C GLU A 252 11.72 -12.81 -20.73
N GLN A 253 12.76 -13.05 -19.96
CA GLN A 253 13.59 -14.25 -20.03
C GLN A 253 13.27 -15.30 -18.96
N SER A 254 12.47 -14.98 -17.94
CA SER A 254 12.12 -15.94 -16.89
C SER A 254 11.43 -17.19 -17.46
N ASN A 255 11.93 -18.35 -17.04
CA ASN A 255 11.32 -19.65 -17.30
C ASN A 255 10.15 -19.98 -16.35
N VAL A 256 9.88 -19.11 -15.36
CA VAL A 256 8.75 -19.27 -14.45
C VAL A 256 7.47 -18.91 -15.19
N THR A 257 6.57 -19.89 -15.29
CA THR A 257 5.24 -19.66 -15.87
C THR A 257 4.30 -19.13 -14.80
N ALA A 258 3.92 -17.85 -14.94
CA ALA A 258 2.88 -17.22 -14.12
C ALA A 258 2.12 -16.16 -14.93
N PRO A 259 0.80 -15.99 -14.69
CA PRO A 259 0.01 -14.97 -15.39
C PRO A 259 0.32 -13.55 -14.92
N VAL A 260 0.58 -13.37 -13.62
CA VAL A 260 0.88 -12.09 -12.98
C VAL A 260 2.35 -12.06 -12.58
N VAL A 261 3.01 -10.92 -12.81
CA VAL A 261 4.35 -10.63 -12.30
C VAL A 261 4.26 -9.58 -11.20
N PHE A 262 5.01 -9.79 -10.13
CA PHE A 262 5.23 -8.80 -9.08
C PHE A 262 6.66 -8.28 -9.20
N LEU A 263 6.82 -6.99 -9.51
CA LEU A 263 8.13 -6.36 -9.63
C LEU A 263 8.45 -5.69 -8.30
N CYS A 264 9.53 -6.09 -7.64
CA CYS A 264 9.91 -5.57 -6.33
C CYS A 264 11.43 -5.51 -6.12
N ASP A 265 11.83 -4.87 -5.03
CA ASP A 265 13.22 -4.82 -4.59
C ASP A 265 13.47 -5.89 -3.52
N VAL A 266 14.74 -6.21 -3.24
CA VAL A 266 15.13 -7.26 -2.28
C VAL A 266 14.79 -6.91 -0.83
N ASP A 267 14.67 -5.63 -0.50
CA ASP A 267 14.31 -5.10 0.82
C ASP A 267 12.80 -4.90 1.01
N VAL A 268 11.98 -5.43 0.10
CA VAL A 268 10.54 -5.47 0.27
C VAL A 268 10.13 -6.74 1.00
N LEU A 269 9.40 -6.59 2.11
CA LEU A 269 8.77 -7.67 2.85
C LEU A 269 7.26 -7.56 2.70
N PHE A 270 6.55 -8.68 2.74
CA PHE A 270 5.11 -8.70 2.54
C PHE A 270 4.38 -9.79 3.33
N THR A 271 3.05 -9.69 3.37
CA THR A 271 2.16 -10.66 3.99
C THR A 271 1.41 -11.48 2.93
N SER A 272 0.81 -12.60 3.36
CA SER A 272 -0.09 -13.40 2.52
C SER A 272 -1.25 -12.58 1.94
N THR A 273 -1.81 -11.66 2.72
CA THR A 273 -2.88 -10.76 2.27
C THR A 273 -2.45 -9.87 1.11
N PHE A 274 -1.21 -9.36 1.11
CA PHE A 274 -0.68 -8.59 -0.02
C PHE A 274 -0.63 -9.43 -1.31
N LEU A 275 -0.15 -10.67 -1.24
CA LEU A 275 -0.07 -11.52 -2.45
C LEU A 275 -1.44 -11.79 -3.06
N HIS A 276 -2.47 -11.99 -2.23
CA HIS A 276 -3.84 -12.12 -2.74
C HIS A 276 -4.31 -10.84 -3.44
N ARG A 277 -4.02 -9.64 -2.90
CA ARG A 277 -4.29 -8.36 -3.59
C ARG A 277 -3.48 -8.20 -4.88
N CYS A 278 -2.22 -8.61 -4.87
CA CYS A 278 -1.32 -8.57 -6.01
C CYS A 278 -1.82 -9.47 -7.15
N LEU A 279 -2.35 -10.65 -6.82
CA LEU A 279 -2.97 -11.56 -7.78
C LEU A 279 -4.32 -11.04 -8.29
N ALA A 280 -5.17 -10.53 -7.39
CA ALA A 280 -6.56 -10.22 -7.71
C ALA A 280 -6.82 -8.83 -8.30
N THR A 281 -5.88 -7.89 -8.10
CA THR A 281 -6.07 -6.52 -8.58
C THR A 281 -5.82 -6.38 -10.08
N PRO A 282 -4.74 -6.87 -10.68
CA PRO A 282 -4.53 -6.73 -12.12
C PRO A 282 -5.68 -7.38 -12.90
N VAL A 283 -6.03 -6.80 -14.04
CA VAL A 283 -7.03 -7.36 -14.96
C VAL A 283 -6.43 -7.35 -16.34
N ARG A 284 -6.26 -8.53 -16.95
CA ARG A 284 -5.61 -8.69 -18.25
C ARG A 284 -6.19 -7.73 -19.29
N GLY A 285 -5.32 -6.97 -19.95
CA GLY A 285 -5.66 -5.99 -20.98
C GLY A 285 -6.41 -4.75 -20.50
N LYS A 286 -6.64 -4.58 -19.19
CA LYS A 286 -7.51 -3.51 -18.65
C LYS A 286 -6.95 -2.76 -17.46
N GLN A 287 -6.26 -3.44 -16.52
CA GLN A 287 -5.95 -2.85 -15.23
C GLN A 287 -4.56 -3.27 -14.71
N VAL A 288 -3.80 -2.30 -14.22
CA VAL A 288 -2.49 -2.49 -13.58
C VAL A 288 -2.54 -2.03 -12.12
N PHE A 289 -1.87 -2.76 -11.22
CA PHE A 289 -1.81 -2.43 -9.80
C PHE A 289 -0.44 -1.86 -9.40
N PHE A 290 -0.44 -0.68 -8.78
CA PHE A 290 0.72 -0.05 -8.18
C PHE A 290 0.48 0.14 -6.68
N PRO A 291 0.78 -0.87 -5.84
CA PRO A 291 0.66 -0.76 -4.39
C PRO A 291 1.60 0.32 -3.84
N MET A 292 1.16 1.04 -2.81
CA MET A 292 1.98 1.96 -2.04
C MET A 292 2.54 1.24 -0.82
N VAL A 293 3.87 1.18 -0.74
CA VAL A 293 4.62 0.51 0.33
C VAL A 293 4.60 1.33 1.62
N PHE A 294 4.58 0.63 2.76
CA PHE A 294 4.92 1.21 4.05
C PHE A 294 6.44 1.16 4.27
N SER A 295 7.11 2.31 4.27
CA SER A 295 8.55 2.40 4.52
C SER A 295 8.79 2.44 6.01
N GLN A 296 9.52 1.45 6.53
CA GLN A 296 9.90 1.43 7.94
C GLN A 296 10.92 2.52 8.24
N TYR A 297 10.84 3.08 9.45
CA TYR A 297 11.83 3.99 10.00
C TYR A 297 13.08 3.24 10.50
N ASN A 298 14.13 3.99 10.85
CA ASN A 298 15.34 3.45 11.45
C ASN A 298 15.00 2.76 12.79
N PRO A 299 15.13 1.42 12.88
CA PRO A 299 14.75 0.70 14.08
C PRO A 299 15.65 1.04 15.27
N GLU A 300 16.92 1.41 15.02
CA GLU A 300 17.83 1.82 16.09
C GLU A 300 17.33 3.09 16.79
N LEU A 301 16.77 4.02 16.03
CA LEU A 301 16.21 5.26 16.58
C LEU A 301 14.85 4.99 17.22
N VAL A 302 13.94 4.33 16.50
CA VAL A 302 12.56 4.10 16.98
C VAL A 302 12.54 3.25 18.25
N TYR A 303 13.19 2.07 18.27
CA TYR A 303 13.11 1.20 19.44
C TYR A 303 13.92 1.73 20.64
N ALA A 304 15.05 2.39 20.41
CA ALA A 304 15.83 3.00 21.49
C ALA A 304 15.15 4.20 22.15
N LEU A 305 14.25 4.89 21.44
CA LEU A 305 13.39 5.94 22.02
C LEU A 305 12.31 5.39 22.95
N HIS A 306 11.89 4.15 22.74
CA HIS A 306 10.87 3.47 23.56
C HIS A 306 11.48 2.46 24.55
N GLY A 307 12.81 2.29 24.55
CA GLY A 307 13.53 1.49 25.54
C GLY A 307 13.31 0.01 25.30
N ARG A 308 12.91 -0.30 24.07
CA ARG A 308 12.54 -1.62 23.59
C ARG A 308 13.74 -2.20 22.85
N ARG A 309 13.90 -3.50 22.95
CA ARG A 309 14.85 -4.23 22.09
C ARG A 309 14.26 -4.28 20.68
N GLN A 310 15.10 -4.09 19.67
CA GLN A 310 14.70 -4.29 18.28
C GLN A 310 14.30 -5.76 18.06
N PRO A 311 13.05 -6.03 17.62
CA PRO A 311 12.61 -7.37 17.27
C PRO A 311 13.16 -7.82 15.91
N HIS A 312 12.95 -9.09 15.56
CA HIS A 312 13.29 -9.58 14.22
C HIS A 312 12.45 -8.85 13.15
N PRO A 313 12.99 -8.52 11.95
CA PRO A 313 12.23 -7.76 10.95
C PRO A 313 10.90 -8.39 10.54
N LEU A 314 10.79 -9.72 10.52
CA LEU A 314 9.52 -10.40 10.21
C LEU A 314 8.45 -10.22 11.29
N GLN A 315 8.82 -9.78 12.49
CA GLN A 315 7.89 -9.47 13.58
C GLN A 315 7.41 -8.00 13.56
N THR A 316 7.94 -7.18 12.64
CA THR A 316 7.58 -5.75 12.50
C THR A 316 6.71 -5.48 11.27
N LEU A 317 6.09 -6.51 10.70
CA LEU A 317 5.19 -6.42 9.54
C LEU A 317 3.78 -5.97 9.95
N SER A 318 3.71 -4.85 10.68
CA SER A 318 2.49 -4.17 11.06
C SER A 318 2.65 -2.67 10.84
N VAL A 319 1.60 -2.02 10.35
CA VAL A 319 1.60 -0.58 10.13
C VAL A 319 1.32 0.13 11.45
N GLN A 320 2.29 0.92 11.91
CA GLN A 320 2.18 1.75 13.12
C GLN A 320 2.71 3.16 12.84
N ASP A 321 2.06 4.17 13.42
CA ASP A 321 2.34 5.59 13.15
C ASP A 321 3.77 6.03 13.50
N ASN A 322 4.41 5.37 14.47
CA ASN A 322 5.78 5.65 14.89
C ASN A 322 6.83 4.70 14.29
N GLU A 323 6.43 3.75 13.44
CA GLU A 323 7.34 2.74 12.87
C GLU A 323 7.58 2.92 11.36
N GLY A 324 6.88 3.85 10.70
CA GLY A 324 7.14 4.16 9.29
C GLY A 324 6.19 5.17 8.66
N PHE A 325 6.21 5.22 7.33
CA PHE A 325 5.37 6.11 6.53
C PHE A 325 5.05 5.52 5.15
N TRP A 326 3.94 5.96 4.56
CA TRP A 326 3.54 5.52 3.21
C TRP A 326 4.38 6.21 2.11
N ARG A 327 4.94 5.42 1.19
CA ARG A 327 5.64 5.95 0.00
C ARG A 327 4.64 6.31 -1.11
N VAL A 328 3.75 7.26 -0.84
CA VAL A 328 2.62 7.61 -1.72
C VAL A 328 3.01 8.12 -3.11
N TRP A 329 4.23 8.64 -3.25
CA TRP A 329 4.79 9.10 -4.52
C TRP A 329 5.51 7.99 -5.33
N GLY A 330 5.82 6.86 -4.71
CA GLY A 330 6.58 5.77 -5.33
C GLY A 330 5.72 4.88 -6.23
N HIS A 331 6.26 4.48 -7.39
CA HIS A 331 5.61 3.54 -8.31
C HIS A 331 6.48 2.29 -8.55
N GLY A 332 7.55 2.11 -7.76
CA GLY A 332 8.57 1.08 -7.95
C GLY A 332 8.06 -0.35 -7.81
N MET A 333 7.02 -0.58 -6.99
CA MET A 333 6.39 -1.88 -6.79
C MET A 333 5.12 -1.95 -7.64
N MET A 334 4.97 -3.03 -8.41
CA MET A 334 3.78 -3.21 -9.25
C MET A 334 3.42 -4.68 -9.47
N CYS A 335 2.12 -4.94 -9.53
CA CYS A 335 1.56 -6.20 -9.96
C CYS A 335 0.85 -6.01 -11.29
N VAL A 336 1.22 -6.82 -12.29
CA VAL A 336 0.74 -6.67 -13.66
C VAL A 336 0.69 -8.02 -14.35
N TYR A 337 -0.24 -8.23 -15.28
CA TYR A 337 -0.21 -9.42 -16.11
C TYR A 337 1.06 -9.41 -16.98
N LYS A 338 1.76 -10.54 -17.09
CA LYS A 338 2.97 -10.68 -17.93
C LYS A 338 2.68 -10.23 -19.37
N SER A 339 1.52 -10.64 -19.91
CA SER A 339 1.06 -10.21 -21.25
C SER A 339 0.95 -8.70 -21.39
N ASP A 340 0.46 -8.00 -20.37
CA ASP A 340 0.21 -6.56 -20.41
C ASP A 340 1.52 -5.79 -20.28
N PHE A 341 2.43 -6.25 -19.42
CA PHE A 341 3.78 -5.69 -19.31
C PHE A 341 4.51 -5.77 -20.65
N LEU A 342 4.50 -6.95 -21.29
CA LEU A 342 5.12 -7.16 -22.60
C LEU A 342 4.43 -6.31 -23.67
N ALA A 343 3.10 -6.26 -23.69
CA ALA A 343 2.36 -5.43 -24.62
C ALA A 343 2.82 -3.98 -24.52
N ILE A 344 2.87 -3.39 -23.31
CA ILE A 344 3.31 -2.00 -22.99
C ILE A 344 4.82 -1.76 -23.25
N ASN A 345 5.53 -2.77 -23.77
CA ASN A 345 6.97 -2.75 -24.03
C ASN A 345 7.79 -2.53 -22.74
N GLY A 346 7.34 -3.09 -21.62
CA GLY A 346 8.07 -3.18 -20.35
C GLY A 346 8.74 -1.89 -19.88
N PHE A 347 9.92 -1.98 -19.28
CA PHE A 347 10.73 -0.79 -18.95
C PHE A 347 11.66 -0.38 -20.09
N ASN A 348 12.31 0.79 -19.96
CA ASN A 348 13.36 1.21 -20.89
C ASN A 348 14.72 0.67 -20.40
N PRO A 349 15.34 -0.32 -21.09
CA PRO A 349 16.58 -0.94 -20.62
C PRO A 349 17.80 0.00 -20.70
N SER A 350 17.74 1.06 -21.50
CA SER A 350 18.84 2.03 -21.65
C SER A 350 18.99 2.96 -20.45
N LYS A 351 18.05 2.91 -19.49
CA LYS A 351 18.13 3.70 -18.27
C LYS A 351 19.09 3.03 -17.29
N THR A 352 20.13 3.76 -16.88
CA THR A 352 21.12 3.28 -15.90
C THR A 352 20.72 3.65 -14.48
N GLY A 353 21.20 2.87 -13.49
CA GLY A 353 20.96 3.14 -12.07
C GLY A 353 19.51 2.91 -11.60
N TRP A 354 19.03 3.81 -10.74
CA TRP A 354 17.75 3.74 -10.03
C TRP A 354 16.85 4.95 -10.32
N GLY A 355 15.55 4.70 -10.50
CA GLY A 355 14.47 5.69 -10.34
C GLY A 355 13.99 6.34 -11.64
N GLY A 356 12.67 6.38 -11.86
CA GLY A 356 11.99 7.01 -12.99
C GLY A 356 11.63 6.05 -14.14
N GLU A 357 12.06 4.79 -14.08
CA GLU A 357 11.56 3.71 -14.94
C GLU A 357 10.09 3.40 -14.66
N ASP A 358 9.71 3.49 -13.39
CA ASP A 358 8.37 3.31 -12.87
C ASP A 358 7.41 4.39 -13.39
N LEU A 359 7.83 5.66 -13.35
CA LEU A 359 7.07 6.79 -13.93
C LEU A 359 6.94 6.69 -15.45
N ASN A 360 7.99 6.23 -16.14
CA ASN A 360 7.91 5.99 -17.58
C ASN A 360 6.91 4.88 -17.91
N PHE A 361 6.94 3.76 -17.19
CA PHE A 361 5.98 2.68 -17.36
C PHE A 361 4.55 3.12 -17.04
N LEU A 362 4.35 3.89 -15.96
CA LEU A 362 3.07 4.49 -15.61
C LEU A 362 2.51 5.34 -16.75
N SER A 363 3.36 6.21 -17.32
CA SER A 363 2.99 7.09 -18.45
C SER A 363 2.56 6.27 -19.68
N LYS A 364 3.31 5.20 -20.02
CA LYS A 364 2.95 4.30 -21.12
C LYS A 364 1.65 3.51 -20.84
N THR A 365 1.44 3.12 -19.59
CA THR A 365 0.23 2.43 -19.13
C THR A 365 -1.00 3.33 -19.29
N ALA A 366 -0.89 4.59 -18.84
CA ALA A 366 -1.93 5.60 -18.99
C ALA A 366 -2.22 5.92 -20.47
N ALA A 367 -1.17 6.07 -21.30
CA ALA A 367 -1.31 6.32 -22.73
C ALA A 367 -2.06 5.18 -23.47
N ARG A 368 -2.02 3.96 -22.93
CA ARG A 368 -2.76 2.80 -23.44
C ARG A 368 -4.10 2.57 -22.77
N ARG A 369 -4.58 3.53 -21.98
CA ARG A 369 -5.89 3.53 -21.34
C ARG A 369 -6.15 2.34 -20.41
N PHE A 370 -5.09 1.81 -19.80
CA PHE A 370 -5.25 0.89 -18.68
C PHE A 370 -5.75 1.67 -17.46
N LYS A 371 -6.69 1.09 -16.71
CA LYS A 371 -7.03 1.57 -15.38
C LYS A 371 -5.82 1.36 -14.46
N ILE A 372 -5.37 2.45 -13.85
CA ILE A 372 -4.30 2.43 -12.85
C ILE A 372 -4.95 2.36 -11.48
N VAL A 373 -4.66 1.30 -10.73
CA VAL A 373 -5.07 1.19 -9.32
C VAL A 373 -3.86 1.50 -8.45
N ARG A 374 -3.98 2.54 -7.63
CA ARG A 374 -3.01 2.90 -6.58
C ARG A 374 -3.69 2.83 -5.23
N SER A 375 -3.12 2.07 -4.30
CA SER A 375 -3.71 1.83 -2.97
C SER A 375 -2.62 1.77 -1.92
N LEU A 376 -2.89 2.29 -0.72
CA LEU A 376 -2.10 1.97 0.47
C LEU A 376 -2.21 0.48 0.74
N ASP A 377 -1.08 -0.21 0.90
CA ASP A 377 -1.09 -1.66 1.09
C ASP A 377 -0.46 -2.04 2.44
N TYR A 378 -1.32 -2.35 3.41
CA TYR A 378 -0.94 -2.72 4.78
C TYR A 378 -0.26 -4.09 4.91
N GLY A 379 -0.12 -4.81 3.80
CA GLY A 379 0.65 -6.05 3.74
C GLY A 379 1.98 -5.90 3.02
N LEU A 380 2.44 -4.68 2.72
CA LEU A 380 3.63 -4.44 1.92
C LEU A 380 4.55 -3.41 2.58
N PHE A 381 5.78 -3.84 2.89
CA PHE A 381 6.73 -3.11 3.71
C PHE A 381 8.06 -2.96 2.96
N HIS A 382 8.64 -1.77 3.00
CA HIS A 382 10.04 -1.58 2.64
C HIS A 382 10.84 -1.57 3.93
N HIS A 383 11.64 -2.62 4.12
CA HIS A 383 12.49 -2.77 5.28
C HIS A 383 13.51 -1.64 5.33
N TYR A 384 13.73 -1.10 6.53
CA TYR A 384 14.71 -0.04 6.69
C TYR A 384 16.12 -0.57 6.40
N HIS A 385 16.88 0.19 5.63
CA HIS A 385 18.31 0.02 5.50
C HIS A 385 18.96 1.40 5.39
N PRO A 386 20.21 1.56 5.86
CA PRO A 386 20.93 2.81 5.71
C PRO A 386 21.10 3.15 4.22
N LYS A 387 21.01 4.44 3.91
CA LYS A 387 21.14 4.98 2.55
C LYS A 387 22.43 5.77 2.44
N ASP A 388 23.32 5.32 1.56
CA ASP A 388 24.47 6.12 1.16
C ASP A 388 24.08 7.02 -0.02
N CYS A 389 24.09 8.32 0.23
CA CYS A 389 23.80 9.33 -0.79
C CYS A 389 25.07 9.92 -1.42
N SER A 390 26.27 9.50 -1.00
CA SER A 390 27.55 9.99 -1.53
C SER A 390 27.74 9.62 -3.00
N GLN A 391 27.22 8.47 -3.42
CA GLN A 391 27.29 7.95 -4.78
C GLN A 391 26.03 8.26 -5.61
N ALA A 392 25.15 9.14 -5.13
CA ALA A 392 23.93 9.47 -5.85
C ALA A 392 24.27 10.18 -7.18
N GLY A 393 23.70 9.68 -8.28
CA GLY A 393 23.90 10.26 -9.61
C GLY A 393 23.47 11.73 -9.72
N LYS A 394 23.85 12.41 -10.81
CA LYS A 394 23.51 13.82 -11.05
C LYS A 394 22.00 14.07 -10.88
N GLY A 395 21.64 15.01 -10.00
CA GLY A 395 20.24 15.35 -9.68
C GLY A 395 19.55 14.43 -8.67
N GLN A 396 20.20 13.36 -8.19
CA GLN A 396 19.62 12.39 -7.24
C GLN A 396 20.08 12.59 -5.80
N SER A 397 21.12 13.40 -5.55
CA SER A 397 21.69 13.60 -4.22
C SER A 397 20.68 14.19 -3.22
N TRP A 398 19.93 15.23 -3.61
CA TRP A 398 18.91 15.83 -2.75
C TRP A 398 17.70 14.91 -2.51
N PRO A 399 17.08 14.29 -3.54
CA PRO A 399 16.05 13.27 -3.33
C PRO A 399 16.50 12.13 -2.41
N CYS A 400 17.74 11.67 -2.56
CA CYS A 400 18.33 10.66 -1.68
C CYS A 400 18.44 11.17 -0.24
N ALA A 401 19.03 12.35 -0.03
CA ALA A 401 19.19 12.94 1.30
C ALA A 401 17.85 13.17 1.99
N LYS A 402 16.84 13.68 1.25
CA LYS A 402 15.47 13.85 1.74
C LYS A 402 14.87 12.52 2.17
N LEU A 403 14.98 11.50 1.32
CA LEU A 403 14.46 10.16 1.62
C LEU A 403 15.18 9.54 2.82
N ARG A 404 16.50 9.71 2.94
CA ARG A 404 17.28 9.27 4.09
C ARG A 404 16.76 9.93 5.37
N ALA A 405 16.68 11.25 5.42
CA ALA A 405 16.18 11.99 6.57
C ALA A 405 14.75 11.57 6.96
N MET A 406 13.85 11.42 5.98
CA MET A 406 12.49 10.94 6.20
C MET A 406 12.43 9.50 6.71
N SER A 407 13.46 8.67 6.49
CA SER A 407 13.47 7.28 6.95
C SER A 407 14.06 7.12 8.36
N GLU A 408 14.56 8.18 8.99
CA GLU A 408 15.15 8.05 10.33
C GLU A 408 14.08 7.88 11.40
N ALA A 409 13.05 8.72 11.41
CA ALA A 409 11.97 8.66 12.39
C ALA A 409 10.76 9.51 11.98
N SER A 410 9.63 9.34 12.68
CA SER A 410 8.54 10.32 12.65
C SER A 410 9.01 11.68 13.17
N SER A 411 8.34 12.77 12.78
CA SER A 411 8.68 14.12 13.26
C SER A 411 8.67 14.22 14.80
N LEU A 412 7.70 13.56 15.45
CA LEU A 412 7.64 13.49 16.90
C LEU A 412 8.82 12.70 17.47
N SER A 413 9.06 11.49 16.97
CA SER A 413 10.17 10.63 17.42
C SER A 413 11.51 11.35 17.27
N PHE A 414 11.75 11.99 16.12
CA PHE A 414 12.97 12.75 15.89
C PHE A 414 13.11 13.95 16.84
N GLY A 415 12.01 14.67 17.10
CA GLY A 415 12.00 15.76 18.08
C GLY A 415 12.37 15.28 19.49
N LEU A 416 11.78 14.17 19.94
CA LEU A 416 12.10 13.57 21.25
C LEU A 416 13.54 13.09 21.33
N TRP A 417 14.05 12.48 20.24
CA TRP A 417 15.45 12.09 20.12
C TRP A 417 16.37 13.31 20.23
N PHE A 418 16.07 14.39 19.51
CA PHE A 418 16.85 15.63 19.52
C PHE A 418 16.87 16.29 20.91
N PHE A 419 15.71 16.42 21.58
CA PHE A 419 15.67 17.02 22.92
C PHE A 419 16.45 16.22 23.96
N ARG A 420 16.40 14.89 23.86
CA ARG A 420 17.20 14.01 24.71
C ARG A 420 18.69 14.19 24.46
N HIS A 421 19.13 14.26 23.20
CA HIS A 421 20.56 14.38 22.88
C HIS A 421 21.12 15.78 23.14
N GLN A 422 20.39 16.83 22.79
CA GLN A 422 20.88 18.21 22.87
C GLN A 422 20.74 18.81 24.28
N TYR A 423 19.68 18.45 25.01
CA TYR A 423 19.35 19.08 26.30
C TYR A 423 19.33 18.10 27.47
N ASN A 424 19.71 16.83 27.26
CA ASN A 424 19.64 15.76 28.26
C ASN A 424 18.25 15.65 28.93
N SER A 425 17.19 16.02 28.20
CA SER A 425 15.82 16.02 28.72
C SER A 425 15.21 14.62 28.56
N SER A 426 14.74 14.04 29.67
CA SER A 426 14.09 12.73 29.67
C SER A 426 12.65 12.86 29.19
N SER A 427 12.37 12.50 27.94
CA SER A 427 11.00 12.40 27.42
C SER A 427 10.30 11.07 27.77
N TRP A 428 10.99 10.19 28.50
CA TRP A 428 10.50 8.86 28.89
C TRP A 428 9.24 8.89 29.75
N GLY A 429 9.07 9.93 30.58
CA GLY A 429 7.84 10.14 31.35
C GLY A 429 6.65 10.36 30.42
N ILE A 430 6.79 11.30 29.50
CA ILE A 430 5.75 11.73 28.54
C ILE A 430 5.36 10.58 27.60
N LEU A 431 6.34 9.83 27.07
CA LEU A 431 6.08 8.69 26.20
C LEU A 431 5.32 7.56 26.94
N ARG A 432 5.70 7.26 28.19
CA ARG A 432 4.99 6.25 29.00
C ARG A 432 3.58 6.69 29.40
N GLU A 433 3.39 7.98 29.66
CA GLU A 433 2.06 8.53 29.92
C GLU A 433 1.16 8.44 28.68
N LYS A 434 1.69 8.72 27.49
CA LYS A 434 0.98 8.54 26.22
C LYS A 434 0.61 7.07 26.01
N GLU A 435 1.57 6.14 26.14
CA GLU A 435 1.30 4.70 25.96
C GLU A 435 0.23 4.19 26.94
N ARG A 436 0.30 4.60 28.22
CA ARG A 436 -0.77 4.27 29.20
C ARG A 436 -2.10 4.92 28.88
N TRP A 437 -2.10 6.14 28.35
CA TRP A 437 -3.33 6.82 27.94
C TRP A 437 -3.97 6.11 26.75
N GLU A 438 -3.18 5.75 25.74
CA GLU A 438 -3.64 4.97 24.58
C GLU A 438 -4.18 3.59 24.99
N GLU A 439 -3.54 2.94 25.95
CA GLU A 439 -4.00 1.67 26.51
C GLU A 439 -5.33 1.82 27.28
N ARG A 440 -5.46 2.82 28.15
CA ARG A 440 -6.74 3.11 28.83
C ARG A 440 -7.86 3.44 27.85
N VAL A 441 -7.57 4.25 26.83
CA VAL A 441 -8.55 4.56 25.78
C VAL A 441 -8.94 3.30 25.00
N ARG A 442 -7.99 2.39 24.75
CA ARG A 442 -8.25 1.10 24.11
C ARG A 442 -9.19 0.22 24.95
N GLU A 443 -8.95 0.13 26.26
CA GLU A 443 -9.77 -0.63 27.21
C GLU A 443 -11.17 -0.03 27.40
N GLU A 444 -11.27 1.30 27.57
CA GLU A 444 -12.56 1.98 27.70
C GLU A 444 -13.41 1.84 26.44
N GLN A 445 -12.81 1.93 25.25
CA GLN A 445 -13.53 1.73 23.99
C GLN A 445 -13.99 0.28 23.77
N GLU A 446 -13.24 -0.72 24.24
CA GLU A 446 -13.66 -2.13 24.22
C GLU A 446 -14.83 -2.38 25.20
N ASN A 447 -14.83 -1.72 26.35
CA ASN A 447 -15.92 -1.81 27.34
C ASN A 447 -17.20 -1.08 26.89
N ILE A 448 -17.08 0.07 26.21
CA ILE A 448 -18.24 0.78 25.63
C ILE A 448 -18.94 -0.09 24.57
N GLN A 449 -18.22 -0.98 23.89
CA GLN A 449 -18.81 -1.88 22.89
C GLN A 449 -19.67 -3.01 23.52
N TYR A 450 -19.44 -3.35 24.79
CA TYR A 450 -20.25 -4.32 25.55
C TYR A 450 -21.47 -3.68 26.23
N ASP A 451 -21.39 -2.42 26.66
CA ASP A 451 -22.41 -1.82 27.53
C ASP A 451 -23.65 -1.26 26.79
N ILE A 452 -23.59 -1.05 25.47
CA ILE A 452 -24.72 -0.47 24.71
C ILE A 452 -25.71 -1.57 24.25
N GLY A 453 -25.41 -2.85 24.50
CA GLY A 453 -26.30 -3.98 24.24
C GLY A 453 -27.45 -4.16 25.24
N GLY A 454 -27.41 -3.47 26.39
CA GLY A 454 -28.36 -3.68 27.50
C GLY A 454 -29.43 -2.60 27.71
N PHE A 455 -29.40 -1.48 26.97
CA PHE A 455 -30.28 -0.35 27.26
C PHE A 455 -31.50 -0.27 26.34
N SER A 456 -32.69 -0.25 26.96
CA SER A 456 -33.97 -0.03 26.28
C SER A 456 -33.98 1.30 25.51
N GLU A 457 -34.81 1.37 24.47
CA GLU A 457 -34.95 2.53 23.59
C GLU A 457 -35.25 3.83 24.36
N ASN A 458 -35.99 3.74 25.46
CA ASN A 458 -36.29 4.87 26.35
C ASN A 458 -35.08 5.42 27.10
N THR A 459 -34.11 4.57 27.46
CA THR A 459 -32.89 4.99 28.15
C THR A 459 -31.93 5.71 27.20
N ARG A 460 -31.93 5.34 25.92
CA ARG A 460 -31.12 5.99 24.87
C ARG A 460 -31.60 7.42 24.58
N VAL A 461 -32.92 7.65 24.56
CA VAL A 461 -33.52 9.00 24.39
C VAL A 461 -33.22 9.89 25.60
N ALA A 462 -33.28 9.35 26.81
CA ALA A 462 -32.93 10.09 28.03
C ALA A 462 -31.46 10.54 28.04
N MET A 463 -30.53 9.66 27.64
CA MET A 463 -29.10 10.00 27.55
C MET A 463 -28.79 11.00 26.45
N THR A 464 -29.44 10.93 25.27
CA THR A 464 -29.25 11.94 24.21
C THR A 464 -29.78 13.30 24.63
N THR A 465 -30.88 13.34 25.38
CA THR A 465 -31.45 14.59 25.91
C THR A 465 -30.54 15.22 26.97
N LEU A 466 -29.99 14.41 27.89
CA LEU A 466 -29.04 14.87 28.91
C LEU A 466 -27.71 15.35 28.29
N PHE A 467 -27.21 14.66 27.27
CA PHE A 467 -25.99 15.06 26.57
C PHE A 467 -26.20 16.34 25.75
N GLY A 468 -27.38 16.52 25.15
CA GLY A 468 -27.78 17.75 24.48
C GLY A 468 -27.85 18.95 25.45
N LEU A 469 -28.41 18.75 26.64
CA LEU A 469 -28.45 19.76 27.70
C LEU A 469 -27.04 20.12 28.21
N PHE A 470 -26.15 19.13 28.32
CA PHE A 470 -24.76 19.36 28.73
C PHE A 470 -23.98 20.17 27.68
N LEU A 471 -24.12 19.84 26.40
CA LEU A 471 -23.51 20.61 25.30
C LEU A 471 -24.06 22.04 25.21
N LEU A 472 -25.36 22.23 25.44
CA LEU A 472 -25.98 23.56 25.49
C LEU A 472 -25.39 24.40 26.63
N ASN A 473 -25.15 23.79 27.80
CA ASN A 473 -24.57 24.45 28.95
C ASN A 473 -23.10 24.84 28.72
N ILE A 474 -22.32 23.98 28.07
CA ILE A 474 -20.95 24.30 27.63
C ILE A 474 -20.94 25.48 26.64
N LEU A 475 -21.83 25.47 25.66
CA LEU A 475 -21.94 26.55 24.67
C LEU A 475 -22.38 27.88 25.31
N LEU A 476 -23.31 27.86 26.26
CA LEU A 476 -23.70 29.03 27.04
C LEU A 476 -22.54 29.58 27.87
N THR A 477 -21.77 28.69 28.51
CA THR A 477 -20.60 29.06 29.31
C THR A 477 -19.51 29.69 28.44
N LEU A 478 -19.24 29.11 27.26
CA LEU A 478 -18.32 29.68 26.27
C LEU A 478 -18.80 31.04 25.75
N HIS A 479 -20.10 31.20 25.49
CA HIS A 479 -20.66 32.47 25.02
C HIS A 479 -20.58 33.57 26.10
N LEU A 480 -20.80 33.22 27.37
CA LEU A 480 -20.63 34.13 28.51
C LEU A 480 -19.15 34.51 28.72
N CYS A 481 -18.22 33.56 28.62
CA CYS A 481 -16.78 33.84 28.64
C CYS A 481 -16.34 34.77 27.51
N LEU A 482 -16.83 34.56 26.29
CA LEU A 482 -16.53 35.41 25.13
C LEU A 482 -17.10 36.82 25.27
N ARG A 483 -18.30 36.98 25.87
CA ARG A 483 -18.85 38.30 26.21
C ARG A 483 -18.03 39.03 27.27
N HIS A 484 -17.55 38.30 28.29
CA HIS A 484 -16.68 38.89 29.31
C HIS A 484 -15.35 39.36 28.72
N LEU A 485 -14.76 38.59 27.82
CA LEU A 485 -13.53 38.96 27.09
C LEU A 485 -13.75 40.15 26.13
N HIS A 486 -14.95 40.30 25.56
CA HIS A 486 -15.29 41.44 24.70
C HIS A 486 -15.49 42.73 25.50
N ASN A 487 -16.10 42.65 26.69
CA ASN A 487 -16.28 43.79 27.59
C ASN A 487 -14.99 44.21 28.32
N ALA A 488 -14.01 43.32 28.45
CA ALA A 488 -12.69 43.66 29.01
C ALA A 488 -11.73 44.32 27.99
N LYS A 489 -12.12 44.39 26.71
CA LYS A 489 -11.36 45.06 25.62
C LYS A 489 -11.94 46.42 25.20
N LYS A 490 -13.03 46.86 25.82
CA LYS A 490 -13.51 48.25 25.81
C LYS A 490 -13.19 48.87 27.16
#